data_AF-A0A836GFC9-F1
#
_entry.id   AF-A0A836GFC9-F1
#
_cell.length_a   1.000
_cell.length_b   1.000
_cell.length_c   1.000
_cell.angle_alpha   90.00
_cell.angle_beta   90.00
_cell.angle_gamma   90.00
#
_symmetry.space_group_name_H-M   'P 1'
#
loop_
_entity.id
_entity.type
_entity.pdbx_description
1 polymer ?
#
loop_
_entity_poly.entity_id
_entity_poly.type
_entity_poly.pdbx_seq_one_letter_code
_entity_poly.pdbx_strand_id
1 'polypeptide(L)'
;MPPQRKVEIFMARAYSRKGVESGLFFWTVFVLVIAGTFVVSNIPLGLYTPTVGFQQSKHRKLPKQSVPGRPTTSAGRGIMRAPHQRIIAIGDLHGDIDRLRNILRAANVLEEDMDTWRKGCTDVVVQLGNIVSYGPDAPQMLQLLSDLKPDALAAGGRLITLSGNHELLALSGVSEYAHPRLLELSAGHVGFRYLYGPGGRYGRMMVEENLAVVIVSDIVFVHGGLTAEYARRGINQLNAEWLEGAASANLTKHTFHDKESPLWDRTVVEAAMRGNCGPVSAGIAALKAKEHLNINLMVVGHTSMKSGRVGIWCAGKLMTIDVAMSRYVENGGYEAFISFRPIIEKVNRKRRMLETKERLQIHYPLGAGLRVEPSITAGS
;
A
#
# COMPACT_ATOMS: atom_id res chain seq x y z
N MET A 1 2.24 -42.78 36.66
CA MET A 1 1.82 -43.48 35.41
C MET A 1 0.46 -44.14 35.66
N PRO A 2 -0.38 -44.28 34.62
CA PRO A 2 -1.76 -43.75 34.54
C PRO A 2 -2.84 -44.78 34.97
N PRO A 3 -4.15 -44.47 34.90
CA PRO A 3 -4.86 -44.74 33.63
C PRO A 3 -6.01 -43.77 33.26
N GLN A 4 -6.33 -43.83 31.96
CA GLN A 4 -7.48 -43.25 31.26
C GLN A 4 -8.84 -43.68 31.83
N ARG A 5 -9.85 -42.79 31.77
CA ARG A 5 -11.25 -43.18 31.53
C ARG A 5 -11.93 -42.23 30.55
N LYS A 6 -12.60 -42.87 29.59
CA LYS A 6 -13.52 -42.33 28.59
C LYS A 6 -14.73 -41.69 29.29
N VAL A 7 -15.24 -40.59 28.75
CA VAL A 7 -16.60 -40.10 29.06
C VAL A 7 -17.39 -40.09 27.76
N GLU A 8 -18.55 -40.74 27.84
CA GLU A 8 -19.53 -40.94 26.79
C GLU A 8 -20.28 -39.64 26.43
N ILE A 9 -20.39 -39.46 25.13
CA ILE A 9 -21.51 -38.94 24.33
C ILE A 9 -22.81 -38.66 25.10
N PHE A 10 -23.21 -37.38 25.15
CA PHE A 10 -24.60 -36.97 24.90
C PHE A 10 -24.69 -35.48 24.53
N MET A 11 -24.76 -35.15 23.24
CA MET A 11 -25.33 -33.90 22.75
C MET A 11 -25.80 -34.10 21.30
N ALA A 12 -27.00 -34.66 21.19
CA ALA A 12 -27.74 -34.68 19.94
C ALA A 12 -28.39 -33.30 19.72
N ARG A 13 -28.12 -32.75 18.54
CA ARG A 13 -29.08 -32.02 17.69
C ARG A 13 -30.02 -31.03 18.37
N ALA A 14 -29.62 -29.78 18.41
CA ALA A 14 -30.50 -28.68 18.02
C ALA A 14 -29.61 -27.49 17.64
N TYR A 15 -29.44 -27.22 16.35
CA TYR A 15 -29.27 -25.87 15.80
C TYR A 15 -29.14 -25.98 14.27
N SER A 16 -30.29 -26.08 13.62
CA SER A 16 -30.43 -25.60 12.24
C SER A 16 -31.83 -25.05 12.08
N ARG A 17 -31.91 -23.72 12.20
CA ARG A 17 -32.69 -22.79 11.37
C ARG A 17 -33.21 -21.62 12.21
N LYS A 18 -32.77 -20.44 11.78
CA LYS A 18 -33.34 -19.10 12.00
C LYS A 18 -33.10 -18.46 13.38
N GLY A 19 -32.42 -17.32 13.34
CA GLY A 19 -32.91 -16.11 13.99
C GLY A 19 -32.23 -15.69 15.29
N VAL A 20 -31.28 -14.76 15.12
CA VAL A 20 -31.02 -13.53 15.91
C VAL A 20 -31.04 -13.52 17.45
N GLU A 21 -30.04 -12.77 17.98
CA GLU A 21 -30.03 -11.91 19.19
C GLU A 21 -29.35 -12.39 20.49
N SER A 22 -28.31 -11.62 20.84
CA SER A 22 -28.09 -11.03 22.18
C SER A 22 -27.55 -11.93 23.31
N GLY A 23 -26.28 -12.31 23.20
CA GLY A 23 -25.51 -12.95 24.29
C GLY A 23 -25.15 -12.06 25.49
N LEU A 24 -25.79 -10.90 25.69
CA LEU A 24 -25.42 -9.95 26.75
C LEU A 24 -26.51 -9.70 27.81
N PHE A 25 -27.71 -10.27 27.67
CA PHE A 25 -28.81 -10.09 28.63
C PHE A 25 -28.97 -11.24 29.64
N PHE A 26 -28.29 -12.37 29.41
CA PHE A 26 -28.50 -13.59 30.22
C PHE A 26 -27.69 -13.62 31.53
N TRP A 27 -26.66 -12.79 31.67
CA TRP A 27 -25.84 -12.75 32.89
C TRP A 27 -26.29 -11.72 33.93
N THR A 28 -27.13 -10.75 33.56
CA THR A 28 -27.58 -9.68 34.47
C THR A 28 -28.81 -10.05 35.30
N VAL A 29 -29.61 -11.03 34.85
CA VAL A 29 -30.82 -11.48 35.57
C VAL A 29 -30.53 -12.60 36.56
N PHE A 30 -29.44 -13.35 36.40
CA PHE A 30 -29.07 -14.44 37.32
C PHE A 30 -28.43 -13.96 38.63
N VAL A 31 -27.95 -12.71 38.68
CA VAL A 31 -27.30 -12.13 39.87
C VAL A 31 -28.30 -11.48 40.85
N LEU A 32 -29.54 -11.22 40.42
CA LEU A 32 -30.54 -10.51 41.25
C LEU A 32 -31.51 -11.43 42.01
N VAL A 33 -31.28 -12.76 42.04
CA VAL A 33 -32.14 -13.71 42.77
C VAL A 33 -31.53 -14.17 44.12
N ILE A 34 -30.30 -13.73 44.47
CA ILE A 34 -29.66 -14.10 45.76
C ILE A 34 -29.89 -13.07 46.89
N ALA A 35 -30.37 -11.86 46.60
CA ALA A 35 -30.67 -10.86 47.62
C ALA A 35 -32.18 -10.57 47.65
N GLY A 36 -32.91 -11.32 48.48
CA GLY A 36 -34.36 -11.23 48.65
C GLY A 36 -34.86 -9.82 48.95
N THR A 37 -35.18 -9.07 47.90
CA THR A 37 -35.80 -7.75 47.98
C THR A 37 -36.79 -7.62 46.83
N PHE A 38 -38.07 -7.89 47.10
CA PHE A 38 -39.16 -7.56 46.18
C PHE A 38 -39.42 -6.05 46.26
N VAL A 39 -39.09 -5.31 45.20
CA VAL A 39 -39.64 -3.97 44.98
C VAL A 39 -40.74 -4.10 43.94
N VAL A 40 -41.99 -4.08 44.40
CA VAL A 40 -43.17 -3.97 43.54
C VAL A 40 -43.31 -2.50 43.16
N SER A 41 -42.89 -2.12 41.96
CA SER A 41 -43.23 -0.81 41.39
C SER A 41 -44.36 -0.95 40.38
N ASN A 42 -45.54 -0.46 40.76
CA ASN A 42 -46.69 -0.25 39.89
C ASN A 42 -46.34 0.76 38.78
N ILE A 43 -46.32 0.33 37.52
CA ILE A 43 -46.38 1.22 36.36
C ILE A 43 -47.44 0.66 35.39
N PRO A 44 -48.45 1.45 34.99
CA PRO A 44 -49.54 0.97 34.15
C PRO A 44 -49.07 0.79 32.70
N LEU A 45 -49.24 -0.41 32.17
CA LEU A 45 -49.06 -0.72 30.75
C LEU A 45 -50.21 -0.13 29.93
N GLY A 46 -50.01 1.09 29.44
CA GLY A 46 -50.84 1.67 28.38
C GLY A 46 -50.63 0.94 27.06
N LEU A 47 -51.69 0.26 26.59
CA LEU A 47 -51.79 -0.34 25.26
C LEU A 47 -51.63 0.74 24.17
N TYR A 48 -50.47 0.79 23.53
CA TYR A 48 -50.31 1.40 22.21
C TYR A 48 -50.24 0.28 21.18
N THR A 49 -51.36 -0.01 20.53
CA THR A 49 -51.38 -0.75 19.26
C THR A 49 -51.24 0.26 18.12
N PRO A 50 -50.14 0.29 17.35
CA PRO A 50 -50.18 0.91 16.04
C PRO A 50 -50.80 -0.11 15.08
N THR A 51 -52.05 0.13 14.69
CA THR A 51 -52.65 -0.47 13.50
C THR A 51 -51.82 -0.07 12.28
N VAL A 52 -51.08 -1.02 11.72
CA VAL A 52 -50.40 -0.84 10.43
C VAL A 52 -51.48 -0.83 9.34
N GLY A 53 -51.91 0.38 8.97
CA GLY A 53 -52.70 0.60 7.76
C GLY A 53 -51.82 0.30 6.55
N PHE A 54 -52.15 -0.74 5.79
CA PHE A 54 -51.50 -1.05 4.52
C PHE A 54 -51.97 -0.05 3.47
N GLN A 55 -51.29 1.09 3.38
CA GLN A 55 -51.50 2.05 2.30
C GLN A 55 -50.66 1.62 1.10
N GLN A 56 -51.34 1.19 0.03
CA GLN A 56 -50.72 0.74 -1.21
C GLN A 56 -50.08 1.94 -1.93
N SER A 57 -48.83 2.27 -1.56
CA SER A 57 -48.09 3.35 -2.21
C SER A 57 -47.58 2.88 -3.57
N LYS A 58 -47.98 3.60 -4.62
CA LYS A 58 -47.49 3.48 -6.00
C LYS A 58 -45.99 3.23 -6.02
N HIS A 59 -45.55 2.21 -6.76
CA HIS A 59 -44.13 1.86 -6.96
C HIS A 59 -43.30 3.10 -7.32
N ARG A 60 -42.60 3.66 -6.32
CA ARG A 60 -41.53 4.62 -6.55
C ARG A 60 -40.41 3.82 -7.20
N LYS A 61 -40.22 3.99 -8.52
CA LYS A 61 -39.02 3.48 -9.19
C LYS A 61 -37.82 3.99 -8.41
N LEU A 62 -37.03 3.06 -7.87
CA LEU A 62 -35.73 3.36 -7.28
C LEU A 62 -34.97 4.22 -8.30
N PRO A 63 -34.32 5.32 -7.88
CA PRO A 63 -33.46 6.06 -8.79
C PRO A 63 -32.49 5.05 -9.39
N LYS A 64 -32.35 5.06 -10.72
CA LYS A 64 -31.31 4.26 -11.39
C LYS A 64 -30.01 4.60 -10.68
N GLN A 65 -29.48 3.67 -9.89
CA GLN A 65 -28.13 3.78 -9.39
C GLN A 65 -27.26 3.82 -10.65
N SER A 66 -26.73 4.99 -10.95
CA SER A 66 -25.65 5.11 -11.92
C SER A 66 -24.52 4.26 -11.35
N VAL A 67 -24.17 3.19 -12.07
CA VAL A 67 -22.93 2.46 -11.80
C VAL A 67 -21.82 3.52 -11.71
N PRO A 68 -21.10 3.64 -10.58
CA PRO A 68 -20.01 4.58 -10.47
C PRO A 68 -19.02 4.32 -11.61
N GLY A 69 -18.65 5.36 -12.34
CA GLY A 69 -17.68 5.24 -13.43
C GLY A 69 -16.31 4.82 -12.89
N ARG A 70 -15.93 3.56 -13.14
CA ARG A 70 -14.69 2.87 -12.71
C ARG A 70 -14.47 2.83 -11.18
N PRO A 71 -14.10 1.67 -10.60
CA PRO A 71 -13.77 1.61 -9.17
C PRO A 71 -12.59 2.53 -8.88
N THR A 72 -12.78 3.50 -7.97
CA THR A 72 -11.68 4.22 -7.33
C THR A 72 -11.41 3.54 -5.99
N THR A 73 -10.23 2.96 -5.82
CA THR A 73 -9.76 2.50 -4.50
C THR A 73 -9.65 3.69 -3.55
N SER A 74 -9.66 3.47 -2.23
CA SER A 74 -9.42 4.52 -1.23
C SER A 74 -8.10 5.26 -1.46
N ALA A 75 -7.07 4.58 -1.98
CA ALA A 75 -5.78 5.14 -2.39
C ALA A 75 -5.87 6.07 -3.64
N GLY A 76 -7.05 6.20 -4.23
CA GLY A 76 -7.33 7.03 -5.39
C GLY A 76 -7.31 6.27 -6.71
N ARG A 77 -7.07 6.99 -7.81
CA ARG A 77 -7.03 6.42 -9.17
C ARG A 77 -5.63 5.90 -9.47
N GLY A 78 -5.54 4.66 -9.98
CA GLY A 78 -4.28 4.07 -10.47
C GLY A 78 -3.76 4.64 -11.79
N ILE A 79 -4.51 5.52 -12.45
CA ILE A 79 -4.07 6.19 -13.68
C ILE A 79 -4.29 7.70 -13.52
N MET A 80 -3.24 8.47 -13.75
CA MET A 80 -3.30 9.93 -13.75
C MET A 80 -2.42 10.55 -14.83
N ARG A 81 -2.75 11.79 -15.21
CA ARG A 81 -1.93 12.62 -16.10
C ARG A 81 -1.30 13.74 -15.30
N ALA A 82 -0.03 14.01 -15.59
CA ALA A 82 0.77 15.03 -14.93
C ALA A 82 1.54 15.85 -15.99
N PRO A 83 0.85 16.61 -16.87
CA PRO A 83 1.51 17.29 -17.98
C PRO A 83 2.35 18.50 -17.54
N HIS A 84 2.07 19.06 -16.36
CA HIS A 84 2.70 20.27 -15.83
C HIS A 84 3.51 20.04 -14.56
N GLN A 85 3.38 18.86 -13.95
CA GLN A 85 4.05 18.51 -12.70
C GLN A 85 5.36 17.78 -13.01
N ARG A 86 6.37 18.01 -12.16
CA ARG A 86 7.53 17.09 -12.08
C ARG A 86 7.05 15.81 -11.42
N ILE A 87 7.52 14.67 -11.93
CA ILE A 87 7.27 13.35 -11.33
C ILE A 87 8.55 12.93 -10.61
N ILE A 88 8.46 12.44 -9.39
CA ILE A 88 9.58 11.94 -8.59
C ILE A 88 9.28 10.50 -8.22
N ALA A 89 10.26 9.61 -8.33
CA ALA A 89 10.12 8.20 -7.94
C ALA A 89 11.22 7.78 -6.98
N ILE A 90 10.80 7.13 -5.89
CA ILE A 90 11.63 6.73 -4.75
C ILE A 90 11.47 5.22 -4.55
N GLY A 91 12.57 4.50 -4.46
CA GLY A 91 12.60 3.04 -4.29
C GLY A 91 12.34 2.56 -2.86
N ASP A 92 12.81 1.35 -2.59
CA ASP A 92 12.69 0.63 -1.32
C ASP A 92 13.45 1.33 -0.18
N LEU A 93 12.78 1.49 0.97
CA LEU A 93 13.31 2.25 2.12
C LEU A 93 13.39 1.43 3.41
N HIS A 94 12.63 0.34 3.53
CA HIS A 94 12.79 -0.69 4.56
C HIS A 94 13.06 -0.15 5.97
N GLY A 95 12.11 0.63 6.50
CA GLY A 95 12.12 1.08 7.89
C GLY A 95 13.23 2.09 8.25
N ASP A 96 13.83 2.78 7.27
CA ASP A 96 14.83 3.83 7.49
C ASP A 96 14.23 5.24 7.26
N ILE A 97 13.73 5.86 8.33
CA ILE A 97 13.07 7.18 8.26
C ILE A 97 14.02 8.30 7.83
N ASP A 98 15.30 8.21 8.19
CA ASP A 98 16.28 9.24 7.83
C ASP A 98 16.50 9.24 6.32
N ARG A 99 16.53 8.06 5.67
CA ARG A 99 16.63 7.97 4.20
C ARG A 99 15.39 8.54 3.51
N LEU A 100 14.20 8.27 4.04
CA LEU A 100 12.97 8.88 3.51
C LEU A 100 13.05 10.41 3.57
N ARG A 101 13.40 10.96 4.73
CA ARG A 101 13.53 12.40 4.97
C ARG A 101 14.57 13.04 4.05
N ASN A 102 15.76 12.46 3.98
CA ASN A 102 16.86 12.97 3.17
C ASN A 102 16.48 13.00 1.69
N ILE A 103 15.89 11.92 1.16
CA ILE A 103 15.46 11.87 -0.24
C ILE A 103 14.37 12.91 -0.52
N LEU A 104 13.36 13.04 0.36
CA LEU A 104 12.31 14.02 0.16
C LEU A 104 12.83 15.47 0.24
N ARG A 105 13.78 15.77 1.13
CA ARG A 105 14.45 17.08 1.20
C ARG A 105 15.33 17.33 -0.02
N ALA A 106 16.15 16.36 -0.42
CA ALA A 106 16.99 16.45 -1.61
C ALA A 106 16.16 16.62 -2.90
N ALA A 107 14.98 16.02 -2.94
CA ALA A 107 14.01 16.20 -4.02
C ALA A 107 13.24 17.53 -3.94
N ASN A 108 13.45 18.34 -2.89
CA ASN A 108 12.74 19.61 -2.63
C ASN A 108 11.21 19.41 -2.51
N VAL A 109 10.81 18.32 -1.86
CA VAL A 109 9.40 17.96 -1.57
C VAL A 109 8.99 18.38 -0.17
N LEU A 110 9.88 18.27 0.80
CA LEU A 110 9.67 18.79 2.17
C LEU A 110 10.23 20.19 2.31
N GLU A 111 9.73 20.92 3.31
CA GLU A 111 10.43 22.10 3.83
C GLU A 111 11.80 21.69 4.39
N GLU A 112 12.75 22.63 4.37
CA GLU A 112 14.16 22.37 4.72
C GLU A 112 14.29 21.78 6.13
N ASP A 113 13.64 22.40 7.12
CA ASP A 113 13.79 22.06 8.54
C ASP A 113 12.58 21.34 9.15
N MET A 114 11.55 21.05 8.35
CA MET A 114 10.28 20.47 8.85
C MET A 114 9.82 19.31 7.99
N ASP A 115 9.21 18.31 8.63
CA ASP A 115 8.58 17.16 7.97
C ASP A 115 7.18 17.54 7.41
N THR A 116 7.10 18.68 6.71
CA THR A 116 5.88 19.23 6.12
C THR A 116 6.04 19.34 4.62
N TRP A 117 4.97 19.07 3.86
CA TRP A 117 4.99 19.23 2.42
C TRP A 117 5.30 20.68 2.04
N ARG A 118 6.28 20.89 1.16
CA ARG A 118 6.77 22.22 0.82
C ARG A 118 5.68 23.07 0.18
N LYS A 119 5.51 24.31 0.66
CA LYS A 119 4.49 25.23 0.16
C LYS A 119 4.62 25.47 -1.35
N GLY A 120 3.51 25.29 -2.06
CA GLY A 120 3.46 25.45 -3.52
C GLY A 120 4.15 24.35 -4.32
N CYS A 121 4.63 23.27 -3.68
CA CYS A 121 5.12 22.10 -4.38
C CYS A 121 3.95 21.33 -5.02
N THR A 122 3.89 21.34 -6.35
CA THR A 122 2.85 20.65 -7.14
C THR A 122 3.31 19.28 -7.64
N ASP A 123 4.39 18.73 -7.10
CA ASP A 123 5.02 17.53 -7.66
C ASP A 123 4.20 16.27 -7.42
N VAL A 124 4.38 15.28 -8.30
CA VAL A 124 3.83 13.94 -8.14
C VAL A 124 4.94 13.02 -7.67
N VAL A 125 4.89 12.60 -6.41
CA VAL A 125 5.87 11.68 -5.80
C VAL A 125 5.28 10.29 -5.78
N VAL A 126 6.03 9.31 -6.28
CA VAL A 126 5.68 7.88 -6.26
C VAL A 126 6.73 7.13 -5.44
N GLN A 127 6.31 6.59 -4.30
CA GLN A 127 7.12 5.67 -3.49
C GLN A 127 6.76 4.24 -3.89
N LEU A 128 7.76 3.42 -4.23
CA LEU A 128 7.56 2.14 -4.92
C LEU A 128 7.31 0.92 -4.01
N GLY A 129 6.88 1.12 -2.76
CA GLY A 129 6.64 0.03 -1.79
C GLY A 129 7.88 -0.37 -0.99
N ASN A 130 7.75 -1.39 -0.14
CA ASN A 130 8.76 -1.79 0.84
C ASN A 130 9.18 -0.63 1.76
N ILE A 131 8.20 0.01 2.38
CA ILE A 131 8.39 0.95 3.48
C ILE A 131 8.66 0.20 4.78
N VAL A 132 8.06 -0.98 4.95
CA VAL A 132 8.17 -1.79 6.17
C VAL A 132 9.31 -2.82 6.07
N SER A 133 9.53 -3.56 7.17
CA SER A 133 10.60 -4.55 7.35
C SER A 133 12.02 -3.97 7.44
N TYR A 134 12.95 -4.78 7.95
CA TYR A 134 14.37 -4.52 8.26
C TYR A 134 14.65 -3.43 9.28
N GLY A 135 14.25 -2.19 9.01
CA GLY A 135 14.47 -1.06 9.92
C GLY A 135 13.37 -0.90 10.98
N PRO A 136 13.66 -0.21 12.09
CA PRO A 136 12.71 -0.05 13.19
C PRO A 136 11.69 1.07 12.98
N ASP A 137 11.88 1.95 12.01
CA ASP A 137 11.14 3.22 11.91
C ASP A 137 9.92 3.16 10.98
N ALA A 138 9.49 1.95 10.61
CA ALA A 138 8.31 1.73 9.77
C ALA A 138 7.04 2.44 10.30
N PRO A 139 6.73 2.47 11.62
CA PRO A 139 5.62 3.25 12.16
C PRO A 139 5.68 4.74 11.79
N GLN A 140 6.84 5.36 11.97
CA GLN A 140 7.07 6.78 11.72
C GLN A 140 7.00 7.09 10.23
N MET A 141 7.52 6.20 9.39
CA MET A 141 7.45 6.35 7.93
C MET A 141 6.02 6.28 7.42
N LEU A 142 5.24 5.29 7.86
CA LEU A 142 3.84 5.15 7.47
C LEU A 142 3.03 6.37 7.90
N GLN A 143 3.24 6.85 9.13
CA GLN A 143 2.58 8.05 9.63
C GLN A 143 2.95 9.29 8.82
N LEU A 144 4.25 9.54 8.60
CA LEU A 144 4.73 10.68 7.81
C LEU A 144 4.15 10.67 6.39
N LEU A 145 4.19 9.52 5.71
CA LEU A 145 3.64 9.40 4.35
C LEU A 145 2.12 9.61 4.32
N SER A 146 1.39 9.12 5.32
CA SER A 146 -0.06 9.34 5.45
C SER A 146 -0.37 10.84 5.67
N ASP A 147 0.36 11.50 6.56
CA ASP A 147 0.18 12.93 6.89
C ASP A 147 0.53 13.86 5.72
N LEU A 148 1.53 13.52 4.91
CA LEU A 148 1.93 14.33 3.75
C LEU A 148 0.95 14.24 2.56
N LYS A 149 0.16 13.17 2.44
CA LYS A 149 -0.79 12.98 1.32
C LYS A 149 -1.84 14.10 1.19
N PRO A 150 -2.57 14.50 2.25
CA PRO A 150 -3.53 15.60 2.16
C PRO A 150 -2.85 16.93 1.82
N ASP A 151 -1.69 17.23 2.40
CA ASP A 151 -0.95 18.47 2.11
C ASP A 151 -0.46 18.52 0.66
N ALA A 152 0.05 17.41 0.14
CA ALA A 152 0.43 17.28 -1.27
C ALA A 152 -0.76 17.56 -2.19
N LEU A 153 -1.92 16.97 -1.87
CA LEU A 153 -3.14 17.18 -2.64
C LEU A 153 -3.61 18.63 -2.59
N ALA A 154 -3.58 19.26 -1.40
CA ALA A 154 -3.96 20.66 -1.22
C ALA A 154 -3.05 21.63 -1.99
N ALA A 155 -1.77 21.31 -2.13
CA ALA A 155 -0.81 22.06 -2.95
C ALA A 155 -0.97 21.84 -4.47
N GLY A 156 -1.87 20.94 -4.90
CA GLY A 156 -2.03 20.55 -6.30
C GLY A 156 -1.03 19.52 -6.81
N GLY A 157 -0.23 18.95 -5.90
CA GLY A 157 0.64 17.79 -6.12
C GLY A 157 -0.05 16.49 -5.72
N ARG A 158 0.75 15.42 -5.62
CA ARG A 158 0.31 14.10 -5.15
C ARG A 158 1.48 13.35 -4.50
N LEU A 159 1.19 12.66 -3.40
CA LEU A 159 2.04 11.60 -2.88
C LEU A 159 1.33 10.27 -3.07
N ILE A 160 1.95 9.35 -3.79
CA ILE A 160 1.42 8.03 -4.11
C ILE A 160 2.36 7.00 -3.54
N THR A 161 1.85 6.12 -2.68
CA THR A 161 2.59 4.98 -2.15
C THR A 161 2.12 3.71 -2.84
N LEU A 162 3.06 2.89 -3.26
CA LEU A 162 2.78 1.54 -3.71
C LEU A 162 2.96 0.55 -2.57
N SER A 163 2.33 -0.61 -2.70
CA SER A 163 2.68 -1.77 -1.88
C SER A 163 3.76 -2.58 -2.57
N GLY A 164 4.68 -3.09 -1.78
CA GLY A 164 5.63 -4.12 -2.16
C GLY A 164 5.33 -5.44 -1.47
N ASN A 165 6.25 -6.40 -1.63
CA ASN A 165 6.10 -7.70 -1.01
C ASN A 165 6.14 -7.61 0.53
N HIS A 166 6.90 -6.68 1.11
CA HIS A 166 7.01 -6.56 2.56
C HIS A 166 5.75 -5.99 3.22
N GLU A 167 4.98 -5.15 2.54
CA GLU A 167 3.65 -4.75 3.02
C GLU A 167 2.73 -5.96 3.11
N LEU A 168 2.71 -6.84 2.10
CA LEU A 168 1.89 -8.07 2.12
C LEU A 168 2.35 -9.06 3.20
N LEU A 169 3.66 -9.21 3.41
CA LEU A 169 4.22 -10.05 4.47
C LEU A 169 3.83 -9.51 5.85
N ALA A 170 3.99 -8.20 6.09
CA ALA A 170 3.64 -7.58 7.37
C ALA A 170 2.13 -7.69 7.66
N LEU A 171 1.28 -7.44 6.65
CA LEU A 171 -0.17 -7.68 6.74
C LEU A 171 -0.48 -9.13 7.11
N SER A 172 0.28 -10.09 6.57
CA SER A 172 0.13 -11.52 6.86
C SER A 172 0.67 -11.92 8.24
N GLY A 173 1.21 -10.97 9.00
CA GLY A 173 1.78 -11.24 10.33
C GLY A 173 3.15 -11.93 10.28
N VAL A 174 3.82 -11.92 9.12
CA VAL A 174 5.21 -12.35 8.96
C VAL A 174 6.08 -11.26 9.54
N SER A 175 6.82 -11.60 10.60
CA SER A 175 7.58 -10.67 11.44
C SER A 175 9.07 -11.00 11.50
N GLU A 176 9.48 -12.05 10.79
CA GLU A 176 10.85 -12.56 10.67
C GLU A 176 11.79 -11.54 10.03
N TYR A 177 11.24 -10.61 9.24
CA TYR A 177 11.97 -9.50 8.63
C TYR A 177 11.95 -8.22 9.48
N ALA A 178 11.21 -8.18 10.59
CA ALA A 178 11.11 -6.98 11.41
C ALA A 178 12.37 -6.79 12.27
N HIS A 179 12.81 -5.55 12.43
CA HIS A 179 13.89 -5.22 13.35
C HIS A 179 13.54 -5.66 14.78
N PRO A 180 14.48 -6.19 15.59
CA PRO A 180 14.21 -6.56 16.99
C PRO A 180 13.59 -5.42 17.80
N ARG A 181 14.12 -4.19 17.66
CA ARG A 181 13.54 -2.98 18.28
C ARG A 181 12.08 -2.72 17.86
N LEU A 182 11.73 -2.95 16.59
CA LEU A 182 10.33 -2.80 16.15
C LEU A 182 9.43 -3.82 16.84
N LEU A 183 9.90 -5.06 16.98
CA LEU A 183 9.16 -6.10 17.68
C LEU A 183 9.00 -5.77 19.16
N GLU A 184 10.04 -5.27 19.83
CA GLU A 184 9.96 -4.80 21.22
C GLU A 184 8.91 -3.69 21.38
N LEU A 185 8.98 -2.65 20.53
CA LEU A 185 8.00 -1.55 20.51
C LEU A 185 6.57 -2.02 20.18
N SER A 186 6.46 -3.15 19.49
CA SER A 186 5.18 -3.78 19.13
C SER A 186 4.73 -4.82 20.15
N ALA A 187 5.35 -4.93 21.34
CA ALA A 187 5.04 -5.98 22.33
C ALA A 187 5.17 -7.41 21.76
N GLY A 188 6.23 -7.64 21.00
CA GLY A 188 6.57 -8.91 20.35
C GLY A 188 5.70 -9.23 19.13
N HIS A 189 5.75 -10.50 18.71
CA HIS A 189 5.07 -10.95 17.49
C HIS A 189 3.54 -10.83 17.55
N VAL A 190 2.94 -10.91 18.73
CA VAL A 190 1.48 -10.81 18.90
C VAL A 190 1.03 -9.37 18.65
N GLY A 191 1.67 -8.39 19.28
CA GLY A 191 1.31 -6.99 19.06
C GLY A 191 1.75 -6.50 17.68
N PHE A 192 2.82 -7.04 17.07
CA PHE A 192 3.12 -6.80 15.65
C PHE A 192 1.94 -7.22 14.75
N ARG A 193 1.41 -8.44 14.92
CA ARG A 193 0.24 -8.91 14.17
C ARG A 193 -0.99 -8.03 14.38
N TYR A 194 -1.21 -7.57 15.61
CA TYR A 194 -2.30 -6.67 15.94
C TYR A 194 -2.16 -5.29 15.25
N LEU A 195 -0.95 -4.74 15.19
CA LEU A 195 -0.69 -3.41 14.63
C LEU A 195 -0.60 -3.40 13.10
N TYR A 196 0.01 -4.43 12.51
CA TYR A 196 0.32 -4.52 11.09
C TYR A 196 -0.66 -5.36 10.28
N GLY A 197 -1.46 -6.23 10.91
CA GLY A 197 -2.51 -6.98 10.21
C GLY A 197 -3.58 -6.06 9.61
N PRO A 198 -4.46 -6.53 8.71
CA PRO A 198 -5.38 -5.69 7.92
C PRO A 198 -6.24 -4.73 8.74
N GLY A 199 -6.69 -5.15 9.91
CA GLY A 199 -7.49 -4.33 10.83
C GLY A 199 -6.66 -3.47 11.79
N GLY A 200 -5.34 -3.61 11.81
CA GLY A 200 -4.42 -2.88 12.66
C GLY A 200 -4.20 -1.44 12.22
N ARG A 201 -3.65 -0.60 13.10
CA ARG A 201 -3.41 0.83 12.79
C ARG A 201 -2.55 1.01 11.54
N TYR A 202 -1.41 0.32 11.47
CA TYR A 202 -0.47 0.43 10.35
C TYR A 202 -0.93 -0.40 9.15
N GLY A 203 -1.60 -1.54 9.40
CA GLY A 203 -2.20 -2.35 8.34
C GLY A 203 -3.22 -1.57 7.51
N ARG A 204 -4.14 -0.84 8.16
CA ARG A 204 -5.12 0.00 7.45
C ARG A 204 -4.47 1.05 6.56
N MET A 205 -3.39 1.70 7.01
CA MET A 205 -2.65 2.66 6.17
C MET A 205 -2.14 2.00 4.87
N MET A 206 -1.57 0.79 4.98
CA MET A 206 -1.07 0.04 3.82
C MET A 206 -2.20 -0.47 2.91
N VAL A 207 -3.31 -0.95 3.48
CA VAL A 207 -4.45 -1.46 2.72
C VAL A 207 -5.19 -0.33 2.00
N GLU A 208 -5.48 0.74 2.72
CA GLU A 208 -6.39 1.79 2.27
C GLU A 208 -5.68 2.85 1.43
N GLU A 209 -4.39 3.10 1.67
CA GLU A 209 -3.71 4.24 1.06
C GLU A 209 -2.64 3.87 0.02
N ASN A 210 -2.35 2.58 -0.19
CA ASN A 210 -1.42 2.13 -1.21
C ASN A 210 -2.13 1.58 -2.46
N LEU A 211 -1.44 1.68 -3.59
CA LEU A 211 -1.79 0.99 -4.84
C LEU A 211 -0.81 -0.16 -5.08
N ALA A 212 -1.18 -1.16 -5.88
CA ALA A 212 -0.21 -2.15 -6.37
C ALA A 212 0.56 -1.64 -7.58
N VAL A 213 -0.11 -0.91 -8.47
CA VAL A 213 0.46 -0.38 -9.71
C VAL A 213 -0.13 0.99 -10.02
N VAL A 214 0.68 1.93 -10.50
CA VAL A 214 0.19 3.24 -10.95
C VAL A 214 0.79 3.65 -12.29
N ILE A 215 -0.02 4.27 -13.15
CA ILE A 215 0.45 4.98 -14.34
C ILE A 215 0.38 6.48 -14.05
N VAL A 216 1.51 7.16 -14.20
CA VAL A 216 1.59 8.62 -14.21
C VAL A 216 2.05 9.06 -15.59
N SER A 217 1.12 9.62 -16.36
CA SER A 217 1.31 10.02 -17.75
C SER A 217 1.70 8.84 -18.67
N ASP A 218 2.98 8.69 -18.97
CA ASP A 218 3.59 7.77 -19.93
C ASP A 218 4.52 6.74 -19.24
N ILE A 219 4.47 6.67 -17.91
CA ILE A 219 5.33 5.82 -17.08
C ILE A 219 4.44 4.94 -16.20
N VAL A 220 4.74 3.64 -16.15
CA VAL A 220 4.15 2.71 -15.18
C VAL A 220 5.14 2.46 -14.05
N PHE A 221 4.65 2.55 -12.82
CA PHE A 221 5.39 2.25 -11.59
C PHE A 221 4.78 1.02 -10.93
N VAL A 222 5.63 0.06 -10.59
CA VAL A 222 5.28 -1.23 -9.97
C VAL A 222 6.41 -1.63 -9.05
N HIS A 223 6.13 -2.38 -7.99
CA HIS A 223 7.17 -2.75 -7.02
C HIS A 223 8.21 -3.73 -7.60
N GLY A 224 7.80 -4.94 -8.00
CA GLY A 224 8.69 -5.97 -8.54
C GLY A 224 8.90 -5.86 -10.05
N GLY A 225 7.86 -6.24 -10.79
CA GLY A 225 7.83 -6.24 -12.24
C GLY A 225 6.41 -6.45 -12.72
N LEU A 226 6.10 -6.01 -13.94
CA LEU A 226 4.77 -6.21 -14.52
C LEU A 226 4.87 -7.10 -15.76
N THR A 227 4.61 -8.39 -15.56
CA THR A 227 4.58 -9.36 -16.65
C THR A 227 3.44 -9.05 -17.63
N ALA A 228 3.55 -9.57 -18.86
CA ALA A 228 2.48 -9.41 -19.85
C ALA A 228 1.14 -10.01 -19.39
N GLU A 229 1.18 -11.05 -18.54
CA GLU A 229 -0.04 -11.63 -17.98
C GLU A 229 -0.76 -10.65 -17.06
N TYR A 230 -0.08 -10.10 -16.06
CA TYR A 230 -0.67 -9.13 -15.14
C TYR A 230 -1.03 -7.81 -15.85
N ALA A 231 -0.21 -7.36 -16.80
CA ALA A 231 -0.49 -6.16 -17.59
C ALA A 231 -1.82 -6.25 -18.36
N ARG A 232 -2.21 -7.45 -18.85
CA ARG A 232 -3.50 -7.65 -19.56
C ARG A 232 -4.73 -7.47 -18.66
N ARG A 233 -4.58 -7.63 -17.34
CA ARG A 233 -5.68 -7.41 -16.37
C ARG A 233 -6.03 -5.93 -16.25
N GLY A 234 -5.03 -5.05 -16.39
CA GLY A 234 -5.18 -3.59 -16.35
C GLY A 234 -5.13 -3.04 -14.94
N ILE A 235 -4.78 -1.77 -14.82
CA ILE A 235 -4.38 -1.11 -13.58
C ILE A 235 -5.50 -1.08 -12.54
N ASN A 236 -6.72 -0.78 -12.97
CA ASN A 236 -7.85 -0.71 -12.02
C ASN A 236 -8.17 -2.08 -11.44
N GLN A 237 -8.06 -3.14 -12.24
CA GLN A 237 -8.29 -4.51 -11.76
C GLN A 237 -7.19 -4.92 -10.79
N LEU A 238 -5.91 -4.68 -11.12
CA LEU A 238 -4.80 -5.01 -10.23
C LEU A 238 -4.89 -4.29 -8.87
N ASN A 239 -5.28 -3.02 -8.87
CA ASN A 239 -5.46 -2.26 -7.63
C ASN A 239 -6.71 -2.70 -6.84
N ALA A 240 -7.76 -3.16 -7.50
CA ALA A 240 -8.92 -3.77 -6.83
C ALA A 240 -8.55 -5.13 -6.22
N GLU A 241 -7.82 -5.98 -6.94
CA GLU A 241 -7.29 -7.27 -6.45
C GLU A 241 -6.39 -7.06 -5.22
N TRP A 242 -5.56 -6.02 -5.22
CA TRP A 242 -4.81 -5.60 -4.03
C TRP A 242 -5.73 -5.23 -2.88
N LEU A 243 -6.63 -4.26 -3.06
CA LEU A 243 -7.47 -3.76 -1.98
C LEU A 243 -8.34 -4.88 -1.37
N GLU A 244 -8.99 -5.67 -2.21
CA GLU A 244 -9.85 -6.78 -1.78
C GLU A 244 -9.04 -7.88 -1.08
N GLY A 245 -7.87 -8.23 -1.62
CA GLY A 245 -6.98 -9.24 -1.05
C GLY A 245 -6.38 -8.78 0.27
N ALA A 246 -5.83 -7.56 0.33
CA ALA A 246 -5.14 -7.00 1.48
C ALA A 246 -6.07 -6.69 2.66
N ALA A 247 -7.36 -6.42 2.39
CA ALA A 247 -8.39 -6.27 3.42
C ALA A 247 -8.93 -7.61 3.97
N SER A 248 -8.57 -8.74 3.36
CA SER A 248 -9.06 -10.07 3.74
C SER A 248 -8.54 -10.54 5.10
N ALA A 249 -9.39 -11.21 5.88
CA ALA A 249 -8.96 -11.92 7.09
C ALA A 249 -8.08 -13.14 6.79
N ASN A 250 -8.12 -13.66 5.55
CA ASN A 250 -7.26 -14.75 5.10
C ASN A 250 -6.37 -14.30 3.94
N LEU A 251 -5.21 -13.75 4.30
CA LEU A 251 -4.22 -13.26 3.35
C LEU A 251 -3.49 -14.35 2.58
N THR A 252 -3.46 -15.60 3.08
CA THR A 252 -2.78 -16.71 2.37
C THR A 252 -3.32 -16.98 0.97
N LYS A 253 -4.54 -16.50 0.68
CA LYS A 253 -5.20 -16.61 -0.63
C LYS A 253 -5.02 -15.36 -1.51
N HIS A 254 -4.27 -14.36 -1.06
CA HIS A 254 -4.05 -13.16 -1.85
C HIS A 254 -3.37 -13.54 -3.18
N THR A 255 -3.94 -13.06 -4.28
CA THR A 255 -3.47 -13.31 -5.64
C THR A 255 -2.02 -12.85 -5.90
N PHE A 256 -1.46 -12.00 -5.04
CA PHE A 256 -0.10 -11.46 -5.17
C PHE A 256 0.92 -12.15 -4.25
N HIS A 257 0.62 -13.35 -3.76
CA HIS A 257 1.65 -14.24 -3.20
C HIS A 257 2.43 -15.01 -4.27
N ASP A 258 1.94 -15.02 -5.51
CA ASP A 258 2.62 -15.59 -6.65
C ASP A 258 3.91 -14.80 -6.99
N LYS A 259 4.95 -15.53 -7.46
CA LYS A 259 6.26 -14.97 -7.80
C LYS A 259 6.25 -14.07 -9.03
N GLU A 260 5.27 -14.22 -9.92
CA GLU A 260 5.12 -13.38 -11.12
C GLU A 260 4.23 -12.15 -10.87
N SER A 261 3.72 -11.99 -9.65
CA SER A 261 2.83 -10.90 -9.29
C SER A 261 3.55 -9.55 -9.26
N PRO A 262 2.81 -8.43 -9.34
CA PRO A 262 3.37 -7.09 -9.30
C PRO A 262 4.24 -6.80 -8.06
N LEU A 263 4.07 -7.57 -6.98
CA LEU A 263 4.81 -7.41 -5.73
C LEU A 263 6.09 -8.25 -5.66
N TRP A 264 6.24 -9.29 -6.48
CA TRP A 264 7.33 -10.26 -6.33
C TRP A 264 8.13 -10.51 -7.61
N ASP A 265 7.62 -10.12 -8.78
CA ASP A 265 8.26 -10.45 -10.04
C ASP A 265 9.68 -9.90 -10.11
N ARG A 266 10.63 -10.81 -10.32
CA ARG A 266 12.02 -10.49 -10.67
C ARG A 266 12.32 -10.90 -12.11
N THR A 267 11.47 -11.70 -12.74
CA THR A 267 11.78 -12.34 -14.03
C THR A 267 11.95 -11.31 -15.13
N VAL A 268 11.14 -10.23 -15.12
CA VAL A 268 11.24 -9.13 -16.09
C VAL A 268 12.57 -8.38 -15.95
N VAL A 269 12.97 -8.07 -14.71
CA VAL A 269 14.20 -7.34 -14.42
C VAL A 269 15.42 -8.19 -14.73
N GLU A 270 15.46 -9.42 -14.23
CA GLU A 270 16.58 -10.33 -14.41
C GLU A 270 16.81 -10.68 -15.89
N ALA A 271 15.73 -10.86 -16.66
CA ALA A 271 15.84 -11.04 -18.11
C ALA A 271 16.51 -9.82 -18.76
N ALA A 272 16.11 -8.61 -18.39
CA ALA A 272 16.67 -7.38 -18.92
C ALA A 272 18.16 -7.20 -18.53
N MET A 273 18.54 -7.55 -17.30
CA MET A 273 19.93 -7.58 -16.84
C MET A 273 20.81 -8.53 -17.65
N ARG A 274 20.22 -9.64 -18.14
CA ARG A 274 20.87 -10.60 -19.06
C ARG A 274 20.79 -10.19 -20.53
N GLY A 275 20.31 -8.98 -20.85
CA GLY A 275 20.18 -8.47 -22.22
C GLY A 275 18.92 -8.91 -22.97
N ASN A 276 18.01 -9.68 -22.33
CA ASN A 276 16.74 -10.08 -22.94
C ASN A 276 15.62 -9.08 -22.60
N CYS A 277 15.29 -8.24 -23.58
CA CYS A 277 14.26 -7.21 -23.46
C CYS A 277 12.85 -7.66 -23.86
N GLY A 278 12.67 -8.93 -24.20
CA GLY A 278 11.38 -9.52 -24.57
C GLY A 278 10.32 -9.35 -23.48
N PRO A 279 10.57 -9.79 -22.22
CA PRO A 279 9.59 -9.69 -21.14
C PRO A 279 9.15 -8.24 -20.84
N VAL A 280 10.09 -7.30 -20.75
CA VAL A 280 9.80 -5.86 -20.57
C VAL A 280 8.92 -5.33 -21.69
N SER A 281 9.28 -5.63 -22.94
CA SER A 281 8.55 -5.14 -24.11
C SER A 281 7.15 -5.74 -24.18
N ALA A 282 7.00 -7.03 -23.84
CA ALA A 282 5.71 -7.71 -23.79
C ALA A 282 4.79 -7.14 -22.71
N GLY A 283 5.32 -6.89 -21.50
CA GLY A 283 4.59 -6.24 -20.40
C GLY A 283 4.08 -4.85 -20.77
N ILE A 284 4.97 -4.00 -21.30
CA ILE A 284 4.59 -2.65 -21.76
C ILE A 284 3.56 -2.72 -22.89
N ALA A 285 3.76 -3.58 -23.90
CA ALA A 285 2.84 -3.69 -25.03
C ALA A 285 1.44 -4.17 -24.61
N ALA A 286 1.37 -5.16 -23.72
CA ALA A 286 0.12 -5.64 -23.14
C ALA A 286 -0.61 -4.51 -22.39
N LEU A 287 0.13 -3.71 -21.61
CA LEU A 287 -0.46 -2.62 -20.85
C LEU A 287 -0.94 -1.47 -21.76
N LYS A 288 -0.18 -1.13 -22.82
CA LYS A 288 -0.61 -0.16 -23.85
C LYS A 288 -1.93 -0.59 -24.48
N ALA A 289 -2.03 -1.85 -24.87
CA ALA A 289 -3.23 -2.41 -25.48
C ALA A 289 -4.42 -2.39 -24.51
N LYS A 290 -4.18 -2.73 -23.23
CA LYS A 290 -5.22 -2.79 -22.21
C LYS A 290 -5.76 -1.41 -21.79
N GLU A 291 -4.88 -0.43 -21.63
CA GLU A 291 -5.25 0.89 -21.10
C GLU A 291 -5.53 1.93 -22.19
N HIS A 292 -5.21 1.62 -23.45
CA HIS A 292 -5.24 2.56 -24.56
C HIS A 292 -4.40 3.83 -24.28
N LEU A 293 -3.24 3.63 -23.67
CA LEU A 293 -2.29 4.69 -23.30
C LEU A 293 -0.92 4.44 -23.92
N ASN A 294 -0.19 5.53 -24.18
CA ASN A 294 1.19 5.43 -24.63
C ASN A 294 2.14 5.37 -23.43
N ILE A 295 2.52 4.16 -23.03
CA ILE A 295 3.39 3.88 -21.88
C ILE A 295 4.79 3.53 -22.36
N ASN A 296 5.80 4.33 -22.06
CA ASN A 296 7.13 4.16 -22.67
C ASN A 296 8.18 3.60 -21.72
N LEU A 297 7.90 3.61 -20.42
CA LEU A 297 8.85 3.24 -19.38
C LEU A 297 8.14 2.50 -18.25
N MET A 298 8.76 1.42 -17.78
CA MET A 298 8.47 0.76 -16.52
C MET A 298 9.54 1.12 -15.49
N VAL A 299 9.13 1.57 -14.30
CA VAL A 299 10.02 1.85 -13.17
C VAL A 299 9.69 0.89 -12.04
N VAL A 300 10.72 0.24 -11.50
CA VAL A 300 10.57 -0.81 -10.49
C VAL A 300 11.53 -0.65 -9.30
N GLY A 301 11.11 -1.16 -8.14
CA GLY A 301 11.93 -1.37 -6.94
C GLY A 301 12.41 -2.82 -6.84
N HIS A 302 12.34 -3.41 -5.64
CA HIS A 302 12.47 -4.84 -5.28
C HIS A 302 13.79 -5.55 -5.63
N THR A 303 14.25 -5.44 -6.87
CA THR A 303 15.51 -6.00 -7.34
C THR A 303 16.63 -5.00 -7.08
N SER A 304 17.26 -5.17 -5.93
CA SER A 304 18.28 -4.25 -5.43
C SER A 304 19.53 -4.16 -6.30
N MET A 305 19.91 -2.93 -6.65
CA MET A 305 21.11 -2.56 -7.36
C MET A 305 22.25 -2.31 -6.36
N LYS A 306 22.99 -3.37 -6.02
CA LYS A 306 24.04 -3.36 -4.97
C LYS A 306 25.21 -2.39 -5.21
N SER A 307 25.31 -1.77 -6.38
CA SER A 307 26.32 -0.73 -6.66
C SER A 307 25.90 0.66 -6.19
N GLY A 308 24.70 0.82 -5.61
CA GLY A 308 24.14 2.11 -5.25
C GLY A 308 23.72 2.95 -6.46
N ARG A 309 23.62 2.35 -7.65
CA ARG A 309 23.30 3.02 -8.90
C ARG A 309 21.98 2.55 -9.48
N VAL A 310 21.18 3.49 -9.98
CA VAL A 310 19.96 3.19 -10.72
C VAL A 310 20.30 2.40 -11.97
N GLY A 311 19.61 1.27 -12.19
CA GLY A 311 19.77 0.48 -13.40
C GLY A 311 18.91 1.02 -14.53
N ILE A 312 19.47 1.07 -15.74
CA ILE A 312 18.77 1.48 -16.96
C ILE A 312 18.91 0.35 -17.97
N TRP A 313 17.78 -0.22 -18.37
CA TRP A 313 17.75 -1.42 -19.18
C TRP A 313 16.93 -1.22 -20.45
N CYS A 314 17.20 -2.06 -21.46
CA CYS A 314 16.38 -2.15 -22.66
C CYS A 314 16.14 -0.81 -23.37
N ALA A 315 17.22 -0.07 -23.61
CA ALA A 315 17.21 1.26 -24.22
C ALA A 315 16.30 2.26 -23.47
N GLY A 316 16.23 2.15 -22.13
CA GLY A 316 15.44 3.04 -21.27
C GLY A 316 13.96 2.67 -21.16
N LYS A 317 13.57 1.44 -21.53
CA LYS A 317 12.20 0.94 -21.32
C LYS A 317 11.95 0.38 -19.91
N LEU A 318 13.02 0.08 -19.18
CA LEU A 318 12.97 -0.37 -17.79
C LEU A 318 14.01 0.37 -16.96
N MET A 319 13.61 0.81 -15.77
CA MET A 319 14.51 1.36 -14.75
C MET A 319 14.31 0.66 -13.41
N THR A 320 15.41 0.29 -12.76
CA THR A 320 15.45 -0.30 -11.42
C THR A 320 15.99 0.72 -10.43
N ILE A 321 15.18 1.13 -9.45
CA ILE A 321 15.50 2.23 -8.53
C ILE A 321 15.64 1.83 -7.07
N ASP A 322 15.49 0.54 -6.74
CA ASP A 322 16.00 0.02 -5.47
C ASP A 322 17.54 -0.01 -5.56
N VAL A 323 18.19 0.91 -4.85
CA VAL A 323 19.65 1.02 -4.77
C VAL A 323 20.19 0.59 -3.40
N ALA A 324 19.42 -0.18 -2.62
CA ALA A 324 19.71 -0.50 -1.22
C ALA A 324 19.83 0.77 -0.35
N MET A 325 18.78 1.61 -0.33
CA MET A 325 18.84 2.88 0.40
C MET A 325 18.92 2.71 1.92
N SER A 326 18.13 1.77 2.46
CA SER A 326 18.08 1.52 3.91
C SER A 326 19.44 1.09 4.46
N ARG A 327 19.85 1.68 5.58
CA ARG A 327 21.02 1.24 6.34
C ARG A 327 20.82 -0.13 7.02
N TYR A 328 19.56 -0.59 7.11
CA TYR A 328 19.19 -1.88 7.71
C TYR A 328 19.17 -3.03 6.70
N VAL A 329 19.41 -2.75 5.42
CA VAL A 329 19.59 -3.76 4.38
C VAL A 329 21.08 -4.06 4.23
N GLU A 330 21.41 -5.33 3.98
CA GLU A 330 22.78 -5.76 3.77
C GLU A 330 23.45 -4.94 2.66
N ASN A 331 24.61 -4.36 2.98
CA ASN A 331 25.36 -3.46 2.12
C ASN A 331 24.61 -2.18 1.69
N GLY A 332 23.54 -1.79 2.38
CA GLY A 332 22.77 -0.59 2.07
C GLY A 332 23.35 0.71 2.60
N GLY A 333 22.54 1.77 2.62
CA GLY A 333 22.92 3.12 3.04
C GLY A 333 23.17 4.11 1.88
N TYR A 334 22.80 3.73 0.66
CA TYR A 334 22.88 4.62 -0.51
C TYR A 334 21.72 5.62 -0.55
N GLU A 335 21.82 6.62 -1.41
CA GLU A 335 20.70 7.52 -1.71
C GLU A 335 20.58 7.73 -3.21
N ALA A 336 19.42 7.38 -3.76
CA ALA A 336 19.07 7.74 -5.12
C ALA A 336 17.57 7.95 -5.27
N PHE A 337 17.21 8.86 -6.18
CA PHE A 337 15.85 8.95 -6.69
C PHE A 337 15.91 9.37 -8.16
N ILE A 338 14.82 9.15 -8.87
CA ILE A 338 14.69 9.65 -10.25
C ILE A 338 13.59 10.68 -10.31
N SER A 339 13.75 11.65 -11.21
CA SER A 339 12.69 12.61 -11.50
C SER A 339 12.49 12.78 -12.99
N PHE A 340 11.28 13.17 -13.38
CA PHE A 340 10.93 13.52 -14.74
C PHE A 340 10.41 14.95 -14.74
N ARG A 341 11.05 15.81 -15.54
CA ARG A 341 10.55 17.16 -15.82
C ARG A 341 9.11 17.11 -16.36
N PRO A 342 8.34 18.21 -16.25
CA PRO A 342 7.02 18.32 -16.86
C PRO A 342 7.03 17.97 -18.35
N ILE A 343 5.94 17.36 -18.83
CA ILE A 343 5.80 17.00 -20.25
C ILE A 343 5.75 18.24 -21.12
N ILE A 344 5.04 19.27 -20.66
CA ILE A 344 4.88 20.52 -21.41
C ILE A 344 5.92 21.52 -20.92
N GLU A 345 6.87 21.84 -21.80
CA GLU A 345 7.85 22.91 -21.60
C GLU A 345 7.43 24.15 -22.40
N LYS A 346 7.51 25.34 -21.79
CA LYS A 346 7.27 26.61 -22.48
C LYS A 346 8.59 27.21 -22.93
N VAL A 347 8.79 27.34 -24.24
CA VAL A 347 9.97 27.97 -24.85
C VAL A 347 9.50 29.09 -25.78
N ASN A 348 9.92 30.33 -25.53
CA ASN A 348 9.57 31.51 -26.36
C ASN A 348 8.07 31.60 -26.70
N ARG A 349 7.19 31.41 -25.70
CA ARG A 349 5.72 31.39 -25.81
C ARG A 349 5.13 30.21 -26.62
N LYS A 350 5.94 29.30 -27.17
CA LYS A 350 5.48 28.03 -27.77
C LYS A 350 5.53 26.89 -26.75
N ARG A 351 4.62 25.93 -26.87
CA ARG A 351 4.60 24.71 -26.06
C ARG A 351 5.32 23.61 -26.82
N ARG A 352 6.31 22.98 -26.19
CA ARG A 352 6.97 21.76 -26.67
C ARG A 352 6.57 20.60 -25.75
N MET A 353 6.28 19.45 -26.35
CA MET A 353 6.09 18.21 -25.61
C MET A 353 7.43 17.48 -25.56
N LEU A 354 7.91 17.20 -24.36
CA LEU A 354 9.13 16.43 -24.14
C LEU A 354 8.82 14.94 -24.04
N GLU A 355 9.63 14.11 -24.69
CA GLU A 355 9.56 12.66 -24.56
C GLU A 355 10.02 12.19 -23.18
N THR A 356 9.68 10.95 -22.81
CA THR A 356 10.03 10.35 -21.52
C THR A 356 11.54 10.45 -21.21
N LYS A 357 12.38 10.12 -22.21
CA LYS A 357 13.84 10.17 -22.09
C LYS A 357 14.38 11.59 -21.86
N GLU A 358 13.79 12.59 -22.52
CA GLU A 358 14.26 13.99 -22.41
C GLU A 358 13.94 14.62 -21.05
N ARG A 359 12.98 14.03 -20.33
CA ARG A 359 12.52 14.50 -19.02
C ARG A 359 13.29 13.87 -17.86
N LEU A 360 13.86 12.68 -18.07
CA LEU A 360 14.51 11.87 -17.03
C LEU A 360 15.74 12.57 -16.45
N GLN A 361 15.84 12.56 -15.13
CA GLN A 361 16.99 12.96 -14.33
C GLN A 361 17.20 11.93 -13.23
N ILE A 362 18.46 11.59 -12.95
CA ILE A 362 18.85 10.66 -11.90
C ILE A 362 19.66 11.44 -10.87
N HIS A 363 19.31 11.28 -9.60
CA HIS A 363 19.88 12.04 -8.51
C HIS A 363 20.53 11.09 -7.51
N TYR A 364 21.73 11.45 -7.05
CA TYR A 364 22.47 10.75 -6.01
C TYR A 364 22.88 11.76 -4.95
N PRO A 365 22.04 12.05 -3.94
CA PRO A 365 22.32 13.11 -2.97
C PRO A 365 23.64 12.90 -2.21
N LEU A 366 24.03 11.66 -1.93
CA LEU A 366 25.34 11.32 -1.35
C LEU A 366 26.47 11.22 -2.37
N GLY A 367 26.17 11.26 -3.67
CA GLY A 367 27.06 10.90 -4.77
C GLY A 367 26.88 9.46 -5.26
N ALA A 368 27.14 9.23 -6.55
CA ALA A 368 26.82 7.96 -7.21
C ALA A 368 27.68 6.80 -6.69
N GLY A 369 27.03 5.81 -6.06
CA GLY A 369 27.72 4.68 -5.43
C GLY A 369 28.39 5.03 -4.10
N LEU A 370 28.10 6.20 -3.52
CA LEU A 370 28.50 6.55 -2.16
C LEU A 370 27.36 6.23 -1.18
N ARG A 371 27.72 5.65 -0.03
CA ARG A 371 26.78 5.28 1.03
C ARG A 371 27.23 5.82 2.36
N VAL A 372 26.27 6.02 3.25
CA VAL A 372 26.55 6.19 4.68
C VAL A 372 26.73 4.80 5.26
N GLU A 373 27.95 4.51 5.71
CA GLU A 373 28.19 3.32 6.51
C GLU A 373 27.33 3.36 7.78
N PRO A 374 26.76 2.23 8.21
CA PRO A 374 26.12 2.15 9.51
C PRO A 374 27.13 2.65 10.56
N SER A 375 26.76 3.67 11.34
CA SER A 375 27.59 4.10 12.45
C SER A 375 27.74 2.91 13.40
N ILE A 376 28.93 2.29 13.41
CA ILE A 376 29.30 1.27 14.40
C ILE A 376 29.42 1.99 15.74
N THR A 377 28.29 2.29 16.36
CA THR A 377 28.22 2.89 17.68
C THR A 377 26.97 2.40 18.40
N ALA A 378 27.23 1.46 19.31
CA ALA A 378 26.51 1.09 20.52
C ALA A 378 25.20 0.29 20.41
N GLY A 379 25.30 -1.01 20.71
CA GLY A 379 24.16 -1.86 21.07
C GLY A 379 24.46 -3.35 21.04
N SER A 380 25.54 -3.76 21.71
CA SER A 380 25.73 -5.13 22.22
C SER A 380 24.62 -5.54 23.16
#